data_AF-A0A3M1JIV3-F1
#
_entry.id   AF-A0A3M1JIV3-F1
#
_cell.length_a   1.000
_cell.length_b   1.000
_cell.length_c   1.000
_cell.angle_alpha   90.00
_cell.angle_beta   90.00
_cell.angle_gamma   90.00
#
_symmetry.space_group_name_H-M   'P 1'
#
loop_
_entity.id
_entity.type
_entity.pdbx_description
1 polymer ?
#
loop_
_entity_poly.entity_id
_entity_poly.type
_entity_poly.pdbx_seq_one_letter_code
_entity_poly.pdbx_strand_id
1 'polypeptide(L)'
;VQLGIGLLLLIKALDLVLRGELFLGTPAPDLWWPVVALAVLVWGLGNLPPAWLTPGMLLAVAVAAGFRWIAGSPGDVWADGALVQLRLPGMTWFPSALVLLMVPQLPLTLGNAVYATRDACREFWPERSRTLTSGRLATSIGLSNVLIGLLGGFPVCHGSGGVAAHARFGARTGGATVILGTALIFTAIFGVGGQLLGLIPVPLLGAMLWLSGWALIRLVLQLRRPEEVAVAITVGLVSVCTRNLTLAVGTGWAVGKGLSLPVCKTRLDRVAPRLTGKLWESS
;
A
#
# COMPACT_ATOMS: atom_id res chain seq x y z
N VAL A 1 4.22 -11.60 -6.06
CA VAL A 1 3.61 -10.25 -6.16
C VAL A 1 3.88 -9.44 -4.90
N GLN A 2 3.45 -9.90 -3.72
CA GLN A 2 3.61 -9.16 -2.45
C GLN A 2 5.08 -8.79 -2.15
N LEU A 3 6.02 -9.71 -2.37
CA LEU A 3 7.44 -9.41 -2.21
C LEU A 3 7.91 -8.25 -3.11
N GLY A 4 7.51 -8.24 -4.39
CA GLY A 4 7.84 -7.17 -5.32
C GLY A 4 7.26 -5.81 -4.92
N ILE A 5 5.97 -5.78 -4.54
CA ILE A 5 5.31 -4.56 -4.05
C ILE A 5 5.97 -4.07 -2.77
N GLY A 6 6.24 -4.98 -1.83
CA GLY A 6 6.86 -4.65 -0.55
C GLY A 6 8.24 -4.02 -0.73
N LEU A 7 9.08 -4.58 -1.59
CA LEU A 7 10.38 -4.01 -1.94
C LEU A 7 10.25 -2.63 -2.61
N LEU A 8 9.31 -2.46 -3.54
CA LEU A 8 9.07 -1.16 -4.18
C LEU A 8 8.60 -0.10 -3.17
N LEU A 9 7.77 -0.47 -2.19
CA LEU A 9 7.34 0.42 -1.11
C LEU A 9 8.50 0.83 -0.21
N LEU A 10 9.41 -0.09 0.14
CA LEU A 10 10.62 0.25 0.89
C LEU A 10 11.51 1.24 0.13
N ILE A 11 11.74 1.00 -1.18
CA ILE A 11 12.50 1.92 -2.03
C ILE A 11 11.81 3.30 -2.07
N LYS A 12 10.48 3.35 -2.18
CA LYS A 12 9.73 4.61 -2.17
C LYS A 12 9.78 5.34 -0.83
N ALA A 13 9.76 4.61 0.28
CA ALA A 13 9.95 5.19 1.60
C ALA A 13 11.32 5.89 1.72
N LEU A 14 12.38 5.24 1.24
CA LEU A 14 13.73 5.80 1.20
C LEU A 14 13.83 6.99 0.24
N ASP A 15 13.36 6.83 -1.01
CA ASP A 15 13.34 7.90 -2.01
C ASP A 15 12.66 9.16 -1.47
N LEU A 16 11.55 9.00 -0.74
CA LEU A 16 10.77 10.12 -0.22
C LEU A 16 11.58 10.94 0.81
N VAL A 17 12.31 10.26 1.68
CA VAL A 17 13.09 10.87 2.76
C VAL A 17 14.44 11.40 2.25
N LEU A 18 15.07 10.70 1.29
CA LEU A 18 16.32 11.10 0.66
C LEU A 18 16.18 12.28 -0.30
N ARG A 19 14.96 12.62 -0.73
CA ARG A 19 14.69 13.88 -1.46
C ARG A 19 14.87 15.13 -0.58
N GLY A 20 15.05 14.96 0.73
CA GLY A 20 15.33 16.05 1.64
C GLY A 20 14.14 16.96 1.92
N GLU A 21 12.91 16.49 1.72
CA GLU A 21 11.70 17.26 2.08
C GLU A 21 11.27 16.93 3.52
N LEU A 22 11.01 17.96 4.34
CA LEU A 22 10.50 17.80 5.71
C LEU A 22 8.98 17.65 5.71
N PHE A 23 8.34 18.55 4.98
CA PHE A 23 6.94 18.49 4.57
C PHE A 23 6.88 18.56 3.05
N LEU A 24 5.78 18.06 2.47
CA LEU A 24 5.56 18.11 1.02
C LEU A 24 5.77 19.53 0.49
N GLY A 25 6.72 19.69 -0.44
CA GLY A 25 7.05 20.99 -1.06
C GLY A 25 7.92 21.91 -0.22
N THR A 26 8.47 21.45 0.91
CA THR A 26 9.44 22.22 1.72
C THR A 26 10.81 21.53 1.73
N PRO A 27 11.82 22.08 1.05
CA PRO A 27 13.17 21.56 1.13
C PRO A 27 13.70 21.75 2.55
N ALA A 28 14.28 20.69 3.10
CA ALA A 28 14.95 20.70 4.37
C ALA A 28 16.46 20.86 4.11
N PRO A 29 17.11 21.90 4.65
CA PRO A 29 18.50 22.23 4.32
C PRO A 29 19.52 21.17 4.77
N ASP A 30 19.14 20.28 5.70
CA ASP A 30 19.99 19.21 6.24
C ASP A 30 19.40 17.82 6.00
N LEU A 31 20.07 17.01 5.17
CA LEU A 31 19.60 15.69 4.68
C LEU A 31 19.45 14.61 5.77
N TRP A 32 20.02 14.80 6.96
CA TRP A 32 20.13 13.74 7.98
C TRP A 32 18.93 13.65 8.92
N TRP A 33 18.31 14.78 9.30
CA TRP A 33 17.18 14.77 10.23
C TRP A 33 15.93 14.01 9.69
N PRO A 34 15.56 14.03 8.39
CA PRO A 34 14.42 13.26 7.88
C PRO A 34 14.69 11.76 7.96
N VAL A 35 15.93 11.33 7.74
CA VAL A 35 16.37 9.93 7.85
C VAL A 35 16.34 9.46 9.31
N VAL A 36 16.83 10.30 10.23
CA VAL A 36 16.73 10.01 11.67
C VAL A 36 15.27 9.95 12.12
N ALA A 37 14.43 10.89 11.69
CA ALA A 37 13.01 10.89 11.99
C ALA A 37 12.31 9.63 11.45
N LEU A 38 12.63 9.20 10.22
CA LEU A 38 12.16 7.94 9.66
C LEU A 38 12.56 6.76 10.54
N ALA A 39 13.85 6.65 10.91
CA ALA A 39 14.35 5.56 11.73
C ALA A 39 13.67 5.51 13.11
N VAL A 40 13.52 6.67 13.76
CA VAL A 40 12.84 6.79 15.06
C VAL A 40 11.37 6.43 14.93
N LEU A 41 10.67 6.88 13.88
CA LEU A 41 9.26 6.54 13.66
C LEU A 41 9.07 5.06 13.36
N VAL A 42 9.92 4.46 12.52
CA VAL A 42 9.87 3.01 12.24
C VAL A 42 10.15 2.21 13.50
N TRP A 43 11.16 2.60 14.28
CA TRP A 43 11.49 1.95 15.55
C TRP A 43 10.35 2.10 16.56
N GLY A 44 9.83 3.31 16.74
CA GLY A 44 8.74 3.60 17.66
C GLY A 44 7.46 2.85 17.28
N LEU A 45 7.00 2.97 16.03
CA LEU A 45 5.80 2.28 15.56
C LEU A 45 5.96 0.75 15.56
N GLY A 46 7.18 0.23 15.44
CA GLY A 46 7.46 -1.21 15.49
C GLY A 46 7.54 -1.79 16.90
N ASN A 47 7.92 -0.99 17.90
CA ASN A 47 8.20 -1.47 19.26
C ASN A 47 7.25 -0.92 20.34
N LEU A 48 6.46 0.10 20.03
CA LEU A 48 5.47 0.63 20.98
C LEU A 48 4.33 -0.38 21.20
N PRO A 49 3.83 -0.51 22.44
CA PRO A 49 2.67 -1.35 22.71
C PRO A 49 1.47 -0.87 21.88
N PRO A 50 0.56 -1.77 21.43
CA PRO A 50 -0.59 -1.38 20.61
C PRO A 50 -1.43 -0.26 21.20
N ALA A 51 -1.53 -0.19 22.54
CA ALA A 51 -2.23 0.87 23.26
C ALA A 51 -1.65 2.28 23.03
N TRP A 52 -0.35 2.38 22.76
CA TRP A 52 0.38 3.64 22.59
C TRP A 52 0.56 4.06 21.13
N LEU A 53 0.30 3.17 20.17
CA LEU A 53 0.44 3.48 18.75
C LEU A 53 -0.48 4.61 18.30
N THR A 54 -1.76 4.54 18.68
CA THR A 54 -2.75 5.57 18.36
C THR A 54 -2.43 6.94 18.97
N PRO A 55 -2.26 7.09 20.30
CA PRO A 55 -1.90 8.38 20.87
C PRO A 55 -0.52 8.86 20.42
N GLY A 56 0.44 7.94 20.20
CA GLY A 56 1.75 8.27 19.65
C GLY A 56 1.69 8.84 18.24
N MET A 57 0.88 8.26 17.35
CA MET A 57 0.65 8.79 15.99
C MET A 57 -0.04 10.14 16.03
N LEU A 58 -1.07 10.32 16.87
CA LEU A 58 -1.76 11.60 17.01
C LEU A 58 -0.83 12.69 17.55
N LEU A 59 0.01 12.36 18.53
CA LEU A 59 1.03 13.26 19.05
C LEU A 59 2.08 13.61 17.99
N ALA A 60 2.57 12.63 17.23
CA ALA A 60 3.54 12.86 16.17
C ALA A 60 2.98 13.80 15.08
N VAL A 61 1.72 13.60 14.68
CA VAL A 61 1.02 14.48 13.74
C VAL A 61 0.82 15.87 14.35
N ALA A 62 0.40 15.98 15.60
CA ALA A 62 0.18 17.27 16.27
C ALA A 62 1.48 18.06 16.44
N VAL A 63 2.57 17.41 16.88
CA VAL A 63 3.89 18.02 17.02
C VAL A 63 4.39 18.51 15.66
N ALA A 64 4.24 17.71 14.61
CA ALA A 64 4.73 18.09 13.30
C ALA A 64 3.87 19.20 12.66
N ALA A 65 2.55 19.19 12.86
CA ALA A 65 1.67 20.28 12.46
C ALA A 65 2.01 21.57 13.21
N GLY A 66 2.29 21.49 14.53
CA GLY A 66 2.72 22.63 15.34
C GLY A 66 4.07 23.19 14.89
N PHE A 67 5.06 22.31 14.65
CA PHE A 67 6.35 22.71 14.09
C PHE A 67 6.18 23.37 12.72
N ARG A 68 5.33 22.81 11.85
CA ARG A 68 5.05 23.40 10.54
C ARG A 68 4.44 24.79 10.68
N TRP A 69 3.49 24.96 11.59
CA TRP A 69 2.84 26.24 11.84
C TRP A 69 3.83 27.31 12.31
N ILE A 70 4.77 26.95 13.19
CA ILE A 70 5.85 27.84 13.66
C ILE A 70 6.84 28.18 12.52
N ALA A 71 7.16 27.21 11.66
CA ALA A 71 8.06 27.38 10.51
C ALA A 71 7.45 28.18 9.33
N GLY A 72 6.21 28.66 9.46
CA GLY A 72 5.49 29.42 8.44
C GLY A 72 4.29 28.67 7.86
N SER A 73 3.35 29.37 7.22
CA SER A 73 2.17 28.71 6.64
C SER A 73 2.57 27.70 5.56
N PRO A 74 1.88 26.55 5.43
CA PRO A 74 2.02 25.70 4.27
C PRO A 74 1.74 26.53 3.03
N GLY A 75 2.71 26.56 2.11
CA GLY A 75 2.46 27.00 0.74
C GLY A 75 1.40 26.08 0.14
N ASP A 76 0.62 26.58 -0.82
CA ASP A 76 -0.40 25.75 -1.43
C ASP A 76 0.26 24.62 -2.23
N VAL A 77 0.03 23.38 -1.81
CA VAL A 77 0.53 22.16 -2.48
C VAL A 77 -0.46 21.73 -3.58
N TRP A 78 -1.60 22.43 -3.74
CA TRP A 78 -2.52 22.17 -4.84
C TRP A 78 -1.87 22.49 -6.19
N ALA A 79 -2.05 21.58 -7.14
CA ALA A 79 -1.84 21.90 -8.54
C ALA A 79 -3.04 22.75 -9.02
N ASP A 80 -2.77 23.85 -9.73
CA ASP A 80 -3.79 24.62 -10.42
C ASP A 80 -4.61 23.69 -11.34
N GLY A 81 -5.92 23.60 -11.11
CA GLY A 81 -6.78 22.71 -11.89
C GLY A 81 -8.23 22.65 -11.43
N ALA A 82 -9.11 22.19 -12.33
CA ALA A 82 -10.51 21.93 -12.00
C ALA A 82 -10.63 20.72 -11.05
N LEU A 83 -11.41 20.86 -9.99
CA LEU A 83 -11.67 19.81 -8.98
C LEU A 83 -12.20 18.50 -9.59
N VAL A 84 -12.95 18.61 -10.68
CA VAL A 84 -13.50 17.48 -11.43
C VAL A 84 -13.29 17.74 -12.91
N GLN A 85 -12.73 16.75 -13.61
CA GLN A 85 -12.61 16.77 -15.06
C GLN A 85 -13.22 15.50 -15.62
N LEU A 86 -14.27 15.63 -16.43
CA LEU A 86 -14.81 14.48 -17.13
C LEU A 86 -13.78 14.00 -18.16
N ARG A 87 -13.24 12.80 -17.96
CA ARG A 87 -12.26 12.16 -18.83
C ARG A 87 -12.79 10.84 -19.36
N LEU A 88 -12.87 10.75 -20.68
CA LEU A 88 -13.13 9.48 -21.34
C LEU A 88 -11.80 8.72 -21.54
N PRO A 89 -11.80 7.38 -21.40
CA PRO A 89 -10.63 6.59 -21.71
C PRO A 89 -10.29 6.77 -23.19
N GLY A 90 -9.04 7.13 -23.52
CA GLY A 90 -8.66 7.11 -24.92
C GLY A 90 -8.46 5.67 -25.38
N MET A 91 -9.09 5.33 -26.51
CA MET A 91 -9.14 3.96 -27.00
C MET A 91 -7.78 3.44 -27.49
N THR A 92 -6.83 4.32 -27.80
CA THR A 92 -5.50 3.97 -28.32
C THR A 92 -4.58 3.31 -27.27
N TRP A 93 -4.72 3.70 -26.01
CA TRP A 93 -3.88 3.26 -24.88
C TRP A 93 -4.61 2.26 -23.99
N PHE A 94 -5.91 2.07 -24.20
CA PHE A 94 -6.73 1.13 -23.46
C PHE A 94 -6.21 -0.32 -23.50
N PRO A 95 -5.81 -0.90 -24.65
CA PRO A 95 -5.29 -2.26 -24.68
C PRO A 95 -4.00 -2.42 -23.86
N SER A 96 -3.08 -1.48 -24.00
CA SER A 96 -1.82 -1.46 -23.26
C SER A 96 -2.06 -1.30 -21.76
N ALA A 97 -2.95 -0.41 -21.34
CA ALA A 97 -3.31 -0.23 -19.93
C ALA A 97 -3.97 -1.51 -19.35
N LEU A 98 -4.83 -2.17 -20.12
CA LEU A 98 -5.48 -3.41 -19.71
C LEU A 98 -4.45 -4.53 -19.45
N VAL A 99 -3.49 -4.71 -20.36
CA VAL A 99 -2.45 -5.75 -20.22
C VAL A 99 -1.40 -5.36 -19.18
N LEU A 100 -0.90 -4.13 -19.21
CA LEU A 100 0.23 -3.68 -18.40
C LEU A 100 -0.17 -3.22 -16.99
N LEU A 101 -1.43 -2.91 -16.71
CA LEU A 101 -1.85 -2.44 -15.38
C LEU A 101 -2.91 -3.36 -14.77
N MET A 102 -3.92 -3.78 -15.54
CA MET A 102 -5.04 -4.53 -14.98
C MET A 102 -4.65 -5.97 -14.63
N VAL A 103 -4.07 -6.72 -15.57
CA VAL A 103 -3.70 -8.13 -15.37
C VAL A 103 -2.81 -8.37 -14.14
N PRO A 104 -1.72 -7.61 -13.91
CA PRO A 104 -0.86 -7.79 -12.73
C PRO A 104 -1.54 -7.40 -11.42
N GLN A 105 -2.52 -6.49 -11.48
CA GLN A 105 -3.19 -5.95 -10.31
C GLN A 105 -4.39 -6.82 -9.87
N LEU A 106 -4.95 -7.64 -10.76
CA LEU A 106 -6.06 -8.53 -10.45
C LEU A 106 -5.80 -9.43 -9.22
N PRO A 107 -4.65 -10.14 -9.10
CA PRO A 107 -4.37 -10.96 -7.92
C PRO A 107 -4.32 -10.14 -6.62
N LEU A 108 -3.74 -8.94 -6.68
CA LEU A 108 -3.63 -8.08 -5.51
C LEU A 108 -4.99 -7.54 -5.08
N THR A 109 -5.78 -7.02 -6.02
CA THR A 109 -7.11 -6.47 -5.75
C THR A 109 -8.05 -7.56 -5.24
N LEU A 110 -8.09 -8.72 -5.89
CA LEU A 110 -8.95 -9.82 -5.44
C LEU A 110 -8.51 -10.34 -4.08
N GLY A 111 -7.21 -10.60 -3.88
CA GLY A 111 -6.68 -11.08 -2.60
C GLY A 111 -6.91 -10.10 -1.45
N ASN A 112 -6.41 -8.87 -1.58
CA ASN A 112 -6.40 -7.89 -0.50
C ASN A 112 -7.72 -7.12 -0.35
N ALA A 113 -8.31 -6.67 -1.47
CA ALA A 113 -9.43 -5.75 -1.44
C ALA A 113 -10.81 -6.45 -1.53
N VAL A 114 -10.86 -7.71 -1.93
CA VAL A 114 -12.10 -8.49 -2.04
C VAL A 114 -12.17 -9.61 -1.00
N TYR A 115 -11.26 -10.58 -1.03
CA TYR A 115 -11.31 -11.73 -0.12
C TYR A 115 -10.90 -11.36 1.31
N ALA A 116 -9.69 -10.80 1.49
CA ALA A 116 -9.22 -10.41 2.82
C ALA A 116 -10.10 -9.32 3.45
N THR A 117 -10.61 -8.36 2.66
CA THR A 117 -11.58 -7.36 3.13
C THR A 117 -12.87 -8.02 3.62
N ARG A 118 -13.43 -8.98 2.87
CA ARG A 118 -14.64 -9.70 3.29
C ARG A 118 -14.40 -10.40 4.62
N ASP A 119 -13.29 -11.10 4.74
CA ASP A 119 -12.97 -11.90 5.91
C ASP A 119 -12.71 -10.99 7.13
N ALA A 120 -11.98 -9.89 6.94
CA ALA A 120 -11.80 -8.85 7.97
C ALA A 120 -13.15 -8.24 8.43
N CYS A 121 -14.06 -7.92 7.50
CA CYS A 121 -15.39 -7.43 7.87
C CYS A 121 -16.20 -8.46 8.66
N ARG A 122 -16.05 -9.76 8.36
CA ARG A 122 -16.70 -10.86 9.09
C ARG A 122 -16.13 -11.09 10.47
N GLU A 123 -14.82 -10.87 10.61
CA GLU A 123 -14.13 -10.94 11.90
C GLU A 123 -14.54 -9.77 12.81
N PHE A 124 -14.49 -8.53 12.31
CA PHE A 124 -14.75 -7.35 13.12
C PHE A 124 -16.24 -7.05 13.36
N TRP A 125 -17.11 -7.35 12.38
CA TRP A 125 -18.55 -7.10 12.49
C TRP A 125 -19.38 -8.27 11.94
N PRO A 126 -19.36 -9.44 12.61
CA PRO A 126 -19.99 -10.67 12.12
C PRO A 126 -21.48 -10.49 11.78
N GLU A 127 -22.22 -9.77 12.62
CA GLU A 127 -23.68 -9.69 12.47
C GLU A 127 -24.13 -8.74 11.37
N ARG A 128 -23.28 -7.77 11.01
CA ARG A 128 -23.58 -6.80 9.96
C ARG A 128 -23.02 -7.22 8.60
N SER A 129 -22.06 -8.13 8.57
CA SER A 129 -21.39 -8.59 7.35
C SER A 129 -21.96 -9.91 6.79
N ARG A 130 -23.05 -10.44 7.37
CA ARG A 130 -23.70 -11.69 6.91
C ARG A 130 -24.09 -11.66 5.43
N THR A 131 -24.51 -10.50 4.93
CA THR A 131 -24.92 -10.29 3.53
C THR A 131 -23.77 -9.87 2.61
N LEU A 132 -22.56 -9.70 3.15
CA LEU A 132 -21.36 -9.29 2.42
C LEU A 132 -20.77 -10.48 1.66
N THR A 133 -20.70 -10.34 0.34
CA THR A 133 -20.12 -11.33 -0.56
C THR A 133 -18.94 -10.75 -1.33
N SER A 134 -18.02 -11.62 -1.75
CA SER A 134 -16.89 -11.22 -2.59
C SER A 134 -17.35 -10.59 -3.91
N GLY A 135 -18.44 -11.10 -4.50
CA GLY A 135 -19.04 -10.52 -5.70
C GLY A 135 -19.52 -9.09 -5.48
N ARG A 136 -20.23 -8.82 -4.36
CA ARG A 136 -20.67 -7.46 -4.01
C ARG A 136 -19.50 -6.49 -3.83
N LEU A 137 -18.42 -6.93 -3.17
CA LEU A 137 -17.21 -6.12 -3.02
C LEU A 137 -16.55 -5.84 -4.37
N ALA A 138 -16.37 -6.86 -5.21
CA ALA A 138 -15.79 -6.71 -6.55
C ALA A 138 -16.61 -5.76 -7.43
N THR A 139 -17.94 -5.91 -7.44
CA THR A 139 -18.86 -5.03 -8.18
C THR A 139 -18.80 -3.59 -7.65
N SER A 140 -18.79 -3.40 -6.33
CA SER A 140 -18.66 -2.06 -5.74
C SER A 140 -17.34 -1.40 -6.13
N ILE A 141 -16.22 -2.11 -6.02
CA ILE A 141 -14.91 -1.60 -6.43
C ILE A 141 -14.93 -1.22 -7.92
N GLY A 142 -15.44 -2.11 -8.78
CA GLY A 142 -15.51 -1.88 -10.23
C GLY A 142 -16.32 -0.63 -10.58
N LEU A 143 -17.56 -0.53 -10.07
CA LEU A 143 -18.44 0.61 -10.33
C LEU A 143 -17.85 1.92 -9.81
N SER A 144 -17.32 1.93 -8.58
CA SER A 144 -16.67 3.12 -8.01
C SER A 144 -15.46 3.55 -8.84
N ASN A 145 -14.62 2.63 -9.29
CA ASN A 145 -13.44 2.97 -10.09
C ASN A 145 -13.78 3.45 -11.50
N VAL A 146 -14.87 2.96 -12.11
CA VAL A 146 -15.35 3.52 -13.38
C VAL A 146 -15.75 4.98 -13.19
N LEU A 147 -16.55 5.27 -12.15
CA LEU A 147 -16.97 6.65 -11.86
C LEU A 147 -15.77 7.55 -11.52
N ILE A 148 -14.86 7.09 -10.65
CA ILE A 148 -13.68 7.85 -10.26
C ILE A 148 -12.77 8.12 -11.46
N GLY A 149 -12.54 7.11 -12.32
CA GLY A 149 -11.76 7.27 -13.54
C GLY A 149 -12.38 8.27 -14.51
N LEU A 150 -13.72 8.25 -14.67
CA LEU A 150 -14.44 9.24 -15.47
C LEU A 150 -14.30 10.65 -14.92
N LEU A 151 -14.15 10.83 -13.60
CA LEU A 151 -13.93 12.13 -12.96
C LEU A 151 -12.45 12.54 -12.91
N GLY A 152 -11.55 11.76 -13.53
CA GLY A 152 -10.11 12.02 -13.58
C GLY A 152 -9.34 11.61 -12.33
N GLY A 153 -9.95 10.82 -11.44
CA GLY A 153 -9.33 10.36 -10.20
C GLY A 153 -8.47 9.10 -10.35
N PHE A 154 -7.67 8.82 -9.31
CA PHE A 154 -6.86 7.60 -9.20
C PHE A 154 -7.70 6.40 -8.73
N PRO A 155 -7.34 5.17 -9.13
CA PRO A 155 -8.07 3.99 -8.72
C PRO A 155 -7.96 3.72 -7.21
N VAL A 156 -9.06 3.28 -6.60
CA VAL A 156 -9.20 3.02 -5.15
C VAL A 156 -9.73 1.61 -4.87
N CYS A 157 -9.66 1.17 -3.61
CA CYS A 157 -10.20 -0.12 -3.19
C CYS A 157 -10.64 -0.08 -1.72
N HIS A 158 -11.39 -1.09 -1.27
CA HIS A 158 -11.86 -1.17 0.13
C HIS A 158 -10.76 -1.57 1.13
N GLY A 159 -9.72 -2.28 0.67
CA GLY A 159 -8.50 -2.64 1.40
C GLY A 159 -8.67 -3.20 2.82
N SER A 160 -8.36 -4.49 3.04
CA SER A 160 -8.44 -5.12 4.38
C SER A 160 -7.74 -4.35 5.51
N GLY A 161 -6.59 -3.70 5.23
CA GLY A 161 -5.88 -2.86 6.19
C GLY A 161 -6.64 -1.62 6.64
N GLY A 162 -7.37 -0.95 5.72
CA GLY A 162 -8.20 0.20 6.06
C GLY A 162 -9.41 -0.20 6.91
N VAL A 163 -10.01 -1.35 6.61
CA VAL A 163 -11.07 -1.97 7.41
C VAL A 163 -10.57 -2.28 8.82
N ALA A 164 -9.41 -2.93 8.96
CA ALA A 164 -8.81 -3.22 10.25
C ALA A 164 -8.46 -1.95 11.04
N ALA A 165 -8.00 -0.89 10.36
CA ALA A 165 -7.76 0.40 10.99
C ALA A 165 -9.07 0.98 11.55
N HIS A 166 -10.13 1.06 10.76
CA HIS A 166 -11.43 1.53 11.24
C HIS A 166 -11.93 0.73 12.45
N ALA A 167 -11.81 -0.60 12.43
CA ALA A 167 -12.16 -1.44 13.58
C ALA A 167 -11.33 -1.10 14.83
N ARG A 168 -10.01 -0.95 14.69
CA ARG A 168 -9.09 -0.58 15.79
C ARG A 168 -9.38 0.80 16.36
N PHE A 169 -9.81 1.75 15.53
CA PHE A 169 -10.23 3.09 15.97
C PHE A 169 -11.68 3.13 16.50
N GLY A 170 -12.31 1.98 16.71
CA GLY A 170 -13.63 1.89 17.35
C GLY A 170 -14.80 2.17 16.41
N ALA A 171 -14.60 2.17 15.09
CA ALA A 171 -15.71 2.29 14.15
C ALA A 171 -16.66 1.10 14.29
N ARG A 172 -17.95 1.38 14.45
CA ARG A 172 -19.01 0.37 14.59
C ARG A 172 -19.89 0.27 13.35
N THR A 173 -19.79 1.25 12.45
CA THR A 173 -20.63 1.40 11.27
C THR A 173 -19.79 2.00 10.13
N GLY A 174 -20.30 1.95 8.90
CA GLY A 174 -19.71 2.66 7.75
C GLY A 174 -19.78 4.19 7.88
N GLY A 175 -20.44 4.73 8.91
CA GLY A 175 -20.52 6.18 9.15
C GLY A 175 -19.14 6.82 9.32
N ALA A 176 -18.16 6.13 9.90
CA ALA A 176 -16.79 6.64 10.00
C ALA A 176 -16.18 6.91 8.62
N THR A 177 -16.39 6.01 7.66
CA THR A 177 -15.93 6.16 6.28
C THR A 177 -16.69 7.28 5.56
N VAL A 178 -18.00 7.41 5.79
CA VAL A 178 -18.82 8.51 5.22
C VAL A 178 -18.33 9.86 5.75
N ILE A 179 -18.17 10.01 7.06
CA ILE A 179 -17.68 11.25 7.69
C ILE A 179 -16.31 11.64 7.13
N LEU A 180 -15.38 10.67 7.04
CA LEU A 180 -14.06 10.92 6.47
C LEU A 180 -14.14 11.36 5.01
N GLY A 181 -14.90 10.66 4.18
CA GLY A 181 -15.08 11.01 2.76
C GLY A 181 -15.73 12.39 2.59
N THR A 182 -16.75 12.70 3.36
CA THR A 182 -17.41 14.01 3.36
C THR A 182 -16.45 15.11 3.79
N ALA A 183 -15.65 14.90 4.83
CA ALA A 183 -14.62 15.85 5.26
C ALA A 183 -13.59 16.11 4.14
N LEU A 184 -13.10 15.06 3.48
CA LEU A 184 -12.17 15.21 2.35
C LEU A 184 -12.79 16.00 1.18
N ILE A 185 -14.06 15.72 0.83
CA ILE A 185 -14.78 16.49 -0.19
C ILE A 185 -14.88 17.97 0.20
N PHE A 186 -15.22 18.27 1.46
CA PHE A 186 -15.24 19.65 1.95
C PHE A 186 -13.88 20.33 1.80
N THR A 187 -12.79 19.65 2.18
CA THR A 187 -11.44 20.23 2.04
C THR A 187 -11.05 20.52 0.59
N ALA A 188 -11.55 19.72 -0.35
CA ALA A 188 -11.33 19.94 -1.78
C ALA A 188 -12.16 21.13 -2.30
N ILE A 189 -13.44 21.22 -1.95
CA ILE A 189 -14.33 22.32 -2.39
C ILE A 189 -13.86 23.68 -1.88
N PHE A 190 -13.40 23.75 -0.63
CA PHE A 190 -12.94 25.00 -0.01
C PHE A 190 -11.47 25.33 -0.29
N GLY A 191 -10.76 24.53 -1.10
CA GLY A 191 -9.35 24.77 -1.45
C GLY A 191 -8.37 24.64 -0.29
N VAL A 192 -8.79 24.17 0.88
CA VAL A 192 -7.93 24.01 2.07
C VAL A 192 -7.14 22.69 2.06
N GLY A 193 -7.45 21.78 1.14
CA GLY A 193 -6.83 20.45 1.09
C GLY A 193 -5.30 20.47 0.97
N GLY A 194 -4.71 21.41 0.23
CA GLY A 194 -3.28 21.44 -0.06
C GLY A 194 -2.50 21.96 1.13
N GLN A 195 -3.08 22.93 1.85
CA GLN A 195 -2.57 23.38 3.14
C GLN A 195 -2.55 22.24 4.14
N LEU A 196 -3.62 21.44 4.21
CA LEU A 196 -3.70 20.26 5.08
C LEU A 196 -2.70 19.18 4.67
N LEU A 197 -2.53 18.92 3.37
CA LEU A 197 -1.53 17.97 2.87
C LEU A 197 -0.10 18.45 3.16
N GLY A 198 0.15 19.76 3.08
CA GLY A 198 1.42 20.39 3.44
C GLY A 198 1.77 20.33 4.93
N LEU A 199 0.83 19.92 5.80
CA LEU A 199 1.11 19.62 7.22
C LEU A 199 1.61 18.18 7.43
N ILE A 200 1.49 17.30 6.42
CA ILE A 200 1.86 15.90 6.56
C ILE A 200 3.39 15.77 6.53
N PRO A 201 4.02 15.22 7.59
CA PRO A 201 5.46 15.07 7.64
C PRO A 201 5.89 13.97 6.67
N VAL A 202 6.86 14.28 5.82
CA VAL A 202 7.43 13.32 4.86
C VAL A 202 7.98 12.07 5.55
N PRO A 203 8.71 12.16 6.69
CA PRO A 203 9.17 10.96 7.40
C PRO A 203 8.04 10.06 7.91
N LEU A 204 6.87 10.62 8.22
CA LEU A 204 5.70 9.84 8.65
C LEU A 204 5.14 9.03 7.47
N LEU A 205 5.03 9.64 6.28
CA LEU A 205 4.68 8.93 5.04
C LEU A 205 5.70 7.85 4.72
N GLY A 206 6.99 8.15 4.84
CA GLY A 206 8.08 7.19 4.68
C GLY A 206 7.94 6.01 5.65
N ALA A 207 7.67 6.27 6.92
CA ALA A 207 7.51 5.22 7.93
C ALA A 207 6.29 4.33 7.63
N MET A 208 5.16 4.92 7.21
CA MET A 208 3.96 4.18 6.81
C MET A 208 4.24 3.27 5.60
N LEU A 209 4.93 3.79 4.57
CA LEU A 209 5.35 3.01 3.39
C LEU A 209 6.33 1.91 3.76
N TRP A 210 7.28 2.21 4.66
CA TRP A 210 8.27 1.25 5.13
C TRP A 210 7.62 0.07 5.86
N LEU A 211 6.79 0.35 6.86
CA LEU A 211 6.13 -0.68 7.66
C LEU A 211 5.17 -1.52 6.81
N SER A 212 4.43 -0.89 5.89
CA SER A 212 3.58 -1.60 4.94
C SER A 212 4.42 -2.50 4.02
N GLY A 213 5.50 -1.96 3.45
CA GLY A 213 6.41 -2.72 2.60
C GLY A 213 7.02 -3.92 3.31
N TRP A 214 7.46 -3.71 4.56
CA TRP A 214 8.01 -4.76 5.43
C TRP A 214 6.98 -5.86 5.72
N ALA A 215 5.74 -5.49 6.05
CA ALA A 215 4.66 -6.45 6.28
C ALA A 215 4.41 -7.33 5.04
N LEU A 216 4.43 -6.74 3.84
CA LEU A 216 4.30 -7.46 2.57
C LEU A 216 5.48 -8.40 2.30
N ILE A 217 6.71 -7.96 2.60
CA ILE A 217 7.92 -8.78 2.43
C ILE A 217 7.88 -10.01 3.34
N ARG A 218 7.47 -9.85 4.60
CA ARG A 218 7.42 -10.96 5.58
C ARG A 218 6.47 -12.09 5.19
N LEU A 219 5.51 -11.86 4.28
CA LEU A 219 4.66 -12.92 3.74
C LEU A 219 5.47 -14.00 2.98
N VAL A 220 6.69 -13.69 2.53
CA VAL A 220 7.59 -14.69 1.93
C VAL A 220 7.95 -15.80 2.93
N LEU A 221 7.97 -15.48 4.22
CA LEU A 221 8.28 -16.43 5.30
C LEU A 221 7.15 -17.45 5.51
N GLN A 222 5.97 -17.24 4.91
CA GLN A 222 4.86 -18.20 5.00
C GLN A 222 4.88 -19.24 3.88
N LEU A 223 5.76 -19.07 2.87
CA LEU A 223 5.89 -19.98 1.75
C LEU A 223 6.59 -21.26 2.20
N ARG A 224 5.98 -22.41 1.91
CA ARG A 224 6.51 -23.71 2.37
C ARG A 224 7.17 -24.49 1.24
N ARG A 225 6.85 -24.18 -0.01
CA ARG A 225 7.39 -24.90 -1.16
C ARG A 225 8.54 -24.12 -1.79
N PRO A 226 9.65 -24.80 -2.17
CA PRO A 226 10.76 -24.15 -2.86
C PRO A 226 10.34 -23.49 -4.17
N GLU A 227 9.33 -24.04 -4.84
CA GLU A 227 8.73 -23.51 -6.07
C GLU A 227 8.08 -22.14 -5.82
N GLU A 228 7.34 -22.01 -4.72
CA GLU A 228 6.67 -20.76 -4.32
C GLU A 228 7.72 -19.69 -3.96
N VAL A 229 8.76 -20.07 -3.21
CA VAL A 229 9.87 -19.19 -2.84
C VAL A 229 10.61 -18.72 -4.09
N ALA A 230 10.92 -19.61 -5.02
CA ALA A 230 11.57 -19.26 -6.28
C ALA A 230 10.74 -18.25 -7.07
N VAL A 231 9.44 -18.50 -7.24
CA VAL A 231 8.52 -17.56 -7.91
C VAL A 231 8.48 -16.22 -7.18
N ALA A 232 8.38 -16.22 -5.85
CA ALA A 232 8.34 -14.98 -5.06
C ALA A 232 9.62 -14.16 -5.27
N ILE A 233 10.80 -14.79 -5.18
CA ILE A 233 12.11 -14.15 -5.39
C ILE A 233 12.23 -13.62 -6.82
N THR A 234 11.85 -14.40 -7.84
CA THR A 234 11.85 -13.93 -9.24
C THR A 234 10.99 -12.67 -9.38
N VAL A 235 9.77 -12.68 -8.87
CA VAL A 235 8.88 -11.51 -8.94
C VAL A 235 9.49 -10.33 -8.16
N GLY A 236 10.08 -10.58 -6.99
CA GLY A 236 10.77 -9.56 -6.18
C GLY A 236 11.90 -8.87 -6.94
N LEU A 237 12.86 -9.66 -7.44
CA LEU A 237 14.02 -9.18 -8.18
C LEU A 237 13.63 -8.43 -9.45
N VAL A 238 12.75 -9.02 -10.28
CA VAL A 238 12.33 -8.39 -11.53
C VAL A 238 11.57 -7.08 -11.24
N SER A 239 10.75 -7.03 -10.19
CA SER A 239 10.06 -5.78 -9.80
C SER A 239 11.05 -4.68 -9.45
N VAL A 240 12.10 -4.98 -8.68
CA VAL A 240 13.12 -4.00 -8.29
C VAL A 240 13.93 -3.53 -9.50
N CYS A 241 14.40 -4.46 -10.34
CA CYS A 241 15.25 -4.13 -11.49
C CYS A 241 14.51 -3.37 -12.59
N THR A 242 13.27 -3.75 -12.88
CA THR A 242 12.52 -3.20 -14.02
C THR A 242 11.55 -2.09 -13.64
N ARG A 243 11.22 -1.97 -12.34
CA ARG A 243 10.10 -1.14 -11.83
C ARG A 243 8.78 -1.43 -12.54
N ASN A 244 8.64 -2.62 -13.14
CA ASN A 244 7.48 -3.04 -13.92
C ASN A 244 6.91 -4.33 -13.34
N LEU A 245 5.78 -4.18 -12.63
CA LEU A 245 5.13 -5.30 -11.95
C LEU A 245 4.58 -6.34 -12.93
N THR A 246 4.24 -5.95 -14.16
CA THR A 246 3.74 -6.84 -15.22
C THR A 246 4.81 -7.80 -15.67
N LEU A 247 6.00 -7.29 -15.97
CA LEU A 247 7.14 -8.13 -16.32
C LEU A 247 7.49 -9.05 -15.16
N ALA A 248 7.44 -8.54 -13.93
CA ALA A 248 7.71 -9.34 -12.74
C ALA A 248 6.70 -10.48 -12.56
N VAL A 249 5.41 -10.23 -12.73
CA VAL A 249 4.36 -11.25 -12.64
C VAL A 249 4.45 -12.24 -13.79
N GLY A 250 4.67 -11.77 -15.02
CA GLY A 250 4.80 -12.61 -16.21
C GLY A 250 6.00 -13.56 -16.11
N THR A 251 7.16 -13.06 -15.72
CA THR A 251 8.37 -13.88 -15.49
C THR A 251 8.19 -14.86 -14.33
N GLY A 252 7.59 -14.42 -13.21
CA GLY A 252 7.26 -15.29 -12.10
C GLY A 252 6.31 -16.43 -12.48
N TRP A 253 5.30 -16.15 -13.30
CA TRP A 253 4.38 -17.17 -13.82
C TRP A 253 5.09 -18.16 -14.74
N ALA A 254 5.98 -17.69 -15.63
CA ALA A 254 6.76 -18.55 -16.51
C ALA A 254 7.68 -19.49 -15.71
N VAL A 255 8.36 -18.96 -14.70
CA VAL A 255 9.19 -19.75 -13.75
C VAL A 255 8.34 -20.77 -13.01
N GLY A 256 7.18 -20.37 -12.49
CA GLY A 256 6.27 -21.29 -11.79
C GLY A 256 5.82 -22.45 -12.67
N LYS A 257 5.46 -22.19 -13.93
CA LYS A 257 5.15 -23.25 -14.90
C LYS A 257 6.35 -24.15 -15.19
N GLY A 258 7.53 -23.57 -15.42
CA GLY A 258 8.75 -24.35 -15.67
C GLY A 258 9.13 -25.28 -14.51
N LEU A 259 8.96 -24.82 -13.27
CA LEU A 259 9.21 -25.61 -12.07
C LEU A 259 8.18 -26.72 -11.85
N SER A 260 6.94 -26.52 -12.30
CA SER A 260 5.88 -27.54 -12.21
C SER A 260 6.08 -28.73 -13.16
N LEU A 261 7.03 -28.66 -14.11
CA LEU A 261 7.35 -29.77 -15.01
C LEU A 261 7.98 -30.94 -14.22
N PRO A 262 7.60 -32.21 -14.51
CA PRO A 262 8.02 -33.38 -13.72
C PRO A 262 9.55 -33.53 -13.60
N VAL A 263 10.27 -33.18 -14.66
CA VAL A 263 11.73 -33.24 -14.75
C VAL A 263 12.41 -32.24 -13.80
N CYS A 264 11.85 -31.04 -13.69
CA CYS A 264 12.36 -29.97 -12.83
C CYS A 264 12.01 -30.23 -11.35
N LYS A 265 10.78 -30.67 -11.09
CA LYS A 265 10.30 -30.99 -9.73
C LYS A 265 11.17 -32.04 -9.05
N THR A 266 11.51 -33.10 -9.77
CA THR A 266 12.38 -34.19 -9.26
C THR A 266 13.80 -33.72 -8.91
N ARG A 267 14.30 -32.67 -9.58
CA ARG A 267 15.60 -32.04 -9.24
C ARG A 267 15.48 -31.09 -8.07
N LEU A 268 14.40 -30.29 -8.01
CA LEU A 268 14.16 -29.35 -6.91
C LEU A 268 14.01 -30.09 -5.57
N ASP A 269 13.24 -31.19 -5.55
CA ASP A 269 13.00 -31.99 -4.35
C ASP A 269 14.28 -32.63 -3.79
N ARG A 270 15.30 -32.88 -4.63
CA ARG A 270 16.62 -33.37 -4.18
C ARG A 270 17.48 -32.28 -3.55
N VAL A 271 17.28 -31.02 -3.91
CA VAL A 271 18.12 -29.89 -3.46
C VAL A 271 17.46 -29.12 -2.31
N ALA A 272 16.13 -29.07 -2.28
CA ALA A 272 15.34 -28.33 -1.29
C ALA A 272 15.70 -28.63 0.18
N PRO A 273 15.94 -29.89 0.61
CA PRO A 273 16.29 -30.19 2.01
C PRO A 273 17.58 -29.51 2.47
N ARG A 274 18.52 -29.21 1.56
CA ARG A 274 19.78 -28.52 1.88
C ARG A 274 19.62 -27.00 2.03
N LEU A 275 18.55 -26.43 1.47
CA LEU A 275 18.26 -24.99 1.48
C LEU A 275 17.27 -24.62 2.59
N THR A 276 16.28 -25.48 2.86
CA THR A 276 15.23 -25.20 3.87
C THR A 276 15.65 -25.51 5.30
N GLY A 277 16.54 -26.50 5.52
CA GLY A 277 17.00 -26.87 6.87
C GLY A 277 17.67 -25.74 7.65
N LYS A 278 18.34 -24.79 6.98
CA LYS A 278 18.98 -23.64 7.64
C LYS A 278 18.08 -22.41 7.83
N LEU A 279 17.00 -22.28 7.07
CA LEU A 279 16.11 -21.10 7.09
C LEU A 279 14.93 -21.25 8.05
N TRP A 280 14.56 -22.49 8.42
CA TRP A 280 13.34 -22.78 9.18
C TRP A 280 13.58 -23.30 10.61
N GLU A 281 14.82 -23.62 10.98
CA GLU A 281 15.17 -24.03 12.35
C GLU A 281 15.38 -22.83 13.31
N SER A 282 15.36 -21.58 12.83
CA SER A 282 15.64 -20.38 13.63
C SER A 282 14.44 -19.43 13.80
N SER A 283 13.22 -19.89 13.55
CA SER A 283 11.97 -19.10 13.70
C SER A 283 11.03 -19.72 14.72
#